data_AF-A0A167E2K9-F1
#
_entry.id   AF-A0A167E2K9-F1
#
_cell.length_a   1.000
_cell.length_b   1.000
_cell.length_c   1.000
_cell.angle_alpha   90.00
_cell.angle_beta   90.00
_cell.angle_gamma   90.00
#
_symmetry.space_group_name_H-M   'P 1'
#
loop_
_entity.id
_entity.type
_entity.pdbx_description
1 polymer ?
#
loop_
_entity_poly.entity_id
_entity_poly.type
_entity_poly.pdbx_seq_one_letter_code
_entity_poly.pdbx_strand_id
1 'polypeptide(L)'
;MSLLEPMIRESDLNIFQLKEDYLKRITPDSDKKNTSKHKLHTNPRQFDLDIQRYEELFDTRKLTYLEQETKERFLRAIINDPPFFVEQWDMKDVEEKTKGKKLRLKEEKAKSKELLAGLDKQARDIYSEYKLVNATNERTNTLYREIDEMQREFQRLQEEYPQLQIPDHPDPQLNISSVEELDILENDYLSEIQDLDDEILKTSQSIDEALAMQIQLEKDIEKLRTQRENIDKNTKEVVRIRNEELKATDKDMELTADFYRNMVECLLEISELQNFNVSVSSHNSNEGTILRVNFVLAASPAVKFNLYINDVTGELLPQSTVSNVKSSIVEEALSHVSHAPLSTQAELFVKRIRQNL
;
A
#
# COMPACT_ATOMS: atom_id res chain seq x y z
N MET A 1 59.32 12.82 -31.09
CA MET A 1 59.40 12.91 -32.56
C MET A 1 59.93 11.64 -33.25
N SER A 2 60.35 10.57 -32.53
CA SER A 2 60.92 9.35 -33.13
C SER A 2 59.89 8.22 -33.41
N LEU A 3 58.66 8.32 -32.88
CA LEU A 3 57.64 7.26 -33.02
C LEU A 3 56.63 7.45 -34.17
N LEU A 4 56.60 8.62 -34.84
CA LEU A 4 55.70 8.85 -35.97
C LEU A 4 56.30 8.42 -37.32
N GLU A 5 57.62 8.22 -37.37
CA GLU A 5 58.37 7.93 -38.58
C GLU A 5 58.16 6.52 -39.16
N PRO A 6 57.97 5.44 -38.36
CA PRO A 6 57.67 4.13 -38.92
C PRO A 6 56.23 4.01 -39.43
N MET A 7 55.27 4.69 -38.78
CA MET A 7 53.85 4.59 -39.11
C MET A 7 53.48 5.31 -40.43
N ILE A 8 54.26 6.31 -40.85
CA ILE A 8 54.08 7.01 -42.13
C ILE A 8 54.76 6.24 -43.29
N ARG A 9 55.67 5.30 -43.01
CA ARG A 9 56.29 4.44 -44.04
C ARG A 9 55.38 3.29 -44.47
N GLU A 10 54.45 2.87 -43.62
CA GLU A 10 53.48 1.81 -43.92
C GLU A 10 52.23 2.31 -44.67
N SER A 11 51.98 3.62 -44.73
CA SER A 11 50.90 4.15 -45.55
C SER A 11 51.33 4.23 -47.03
N ASP A 12 50.59 3.54 -47.90
CA ASP A 12 50.75 3.46 -49.37
C ASP A 12 50.80 4.82 -50.11
N LEU A 13 50.54 5.92 -49.39
CA LEU A 13 50.83 7.27 -49.83
C LEU A 13 52.22 7.65 -49.34
N ASN A 14 53.20 7.31 -50.16
CA ASN A 14 54.61 7.59 -49.95
C ASN A 14 54.88 9.11 -50.11
N ILE A 15 54.32 9.91 -49.20
CA ILE A 15 54.35 11.38 -49.20
C ILE A 15 55.78 11.90 -49.21
N PHE A 16 56.71 11.17 -48.61
CA PHE A 16 58.13 11.50 -48.64
C PHE A 16 58.77 11.25 -50.00
N GLN A 17 58.41 10.16 -50.70
CA GLN A 17 58.82 9.96 -52.09
C GLN A 17 58.18 11.00 -53.01
N LEU A 18 56.90 11.32 -52.82
CA LEU A 18 56.22 12.38 -53.59
C LEU A 18 56.85 13.76 -53.36
N LYS A 19 57.26 14.05 -52.11
CA LYS A 19 57.97 15.27 -51.74
C LYS A 19 59.38 15.29 -52.34
N GLU A 20 60.11 14.19 -52.29
CA GLU A 20 61.41 14.07 -52.95
C GLU A 20 61.30 14.20 -54.47
N ASP A 21 60.29 13.59 -55.09
CA ASP A 21 60.02 13.67 -56.52
C ASP A 21 59.59 15.08 -56.94
N TYR A 22 58.79 15.75 -56.12
CA TYR A 22 58.43 17.16 -56.30
C TYR A 22 59.66 18.06 -56.21
N LEU A 23 60.54 17.84 -55.22
CA LEU A 23 61.78 18.58 -55.06
C LEU A 23 62.74 18.33 -56.23
N LYS A 24 62.91 17.08 -56.68
CA LYS A 24 63.70 16.73 -57.87
C LYS A 24 63.18 17.38 -59.16
N ARG A 25 61.86 17.56 -59.29
CA ARG A 25 61.24 18.27 -60.43
C ARG A 25 61.42 19.79 -60.39
N ILE A 26 61.65 20.36 -59.20
CA ILE A 26 61.79 21.82 -59.00
C ILE A 26 63.24 22.26 -58.98
N THR A 27 64.18 21.40 -58.56
CA THR A 27 65.59 21.70 -58.69
C THR A 27 66.00 21.64 -60.16
N PRO A 28 66.42 22.75 -60.78
CA PRO A 28 66.85 22.73 -62.16
C PRO A 28 68.16 21.92 -62.26
N ASP A 29 68.11 20.81 -63.00
CA ASP A 29 69.29 20.12 -63.48
C ASP A 29 70.12 21.11 -64.32
N SER A 30 71.36 21.35 -63.91
CA SER A 30 72.21 22.43 -64.40
C SER A 30 72.65 22.30 -65.86
N ASP A 31 72.24 21.25 -66.58
CA ASP A 31 72.82 20.89 -67.88
C ASP A 31 71.87 20.95 -69.10
N LYS A 32 70.68 21.57 -68.99
CA LYS A 32 69.80 21.71 -70.17
C LYS A 32 69.53 23.18 -70.53
N LYS A 33 70.33 23.68 -71.48
CA LYS A 33 70.02 24.84 -72.33
C LYS A 33 68.66 24.61 -73.02
N ASN A 34 67.58 25.11 -72.44
CA ASN A 34 66.33 25.33 -73.16
C ASN A 34 65.63 26.59 -72.64
N THR A 35 65.14 27.38 -73.59
CA THR A 35 64.87 28.82 -73.55
C THR A 35 63.55 29.22 -72.88
N SER A 36 63.10 28.49 -71.86
CA SER A 36 61.89 28.86 -71.12
C SER A 36 62.26 29.33 -69.71
N LYS A 37 62.30 30.65 -69.51
CA LYS A 37 62.57 31.30 -68.20
C LYS A 37 61.37 31.20 -67.24
N HIS A 38 60.61 30.12 -67.26
CA HIS A 38 59.59 29.86 -66.24
C HIS A 38 60.27 29.12 -65.09
N LYS A 39 60.86 29.88 -64.16
CA LYS A 39 61.28 29.34 -62.87
C LYS A 39 60.01 28.92 -62.15
N LEU A 40 59.78 27.62 -62.00
CA LEU A 40 58.76 27.12 -61.09
C LEU A 40 59.19 27.50 -59.67
N HIS A 41 58.45 28.41 -59.07
CA HIS A 41 58.76 28.95 -57.76
C HIS A 41 58.65 27.86 -56.69
N THR A 42 59.68 27.74 -55.86
CA THR A 42 59.76 26.78 -54.74
C THR A 42 58.69 27.01 -53.67
N ASN A 43 58.01 28.17 -53.69
CA ASN A 43 57.00 28.54 -52.73
C ASN A 43 55.60 28.64 -53.39
N PRO A 44 54.61 27.83 -52.97
CA PRO A 44 53.28 27.81 -53.57
C PRO A 44 52.51 29.13 -53.41
N ARG A 45 52.91 30.03 -52.49
CA ARG A 45 52.31 31.36 -52.34
C ARG A 45 52.74 32.38 -53.41
N GLN A 46 53.76 32.08 -54.21
CA GLN A 46 54.21 32.96 -55.30
C GLN A 46 53.45 32.72 -56.61
N PHE A 47 52.73 31.60 -56.70
CA PHE A 47 51.97 31.20 -57.88
C PHE A 47 50.86 32.19 -58.25
N ASP A 48 50.14 32.73 -57.26
CA ASP A 48 49.06 33.69 -57.49
C ASP A 48 49.58 35.01 -58.07
N LEU A 49 50.75 35.47 -57.61
CA LEU A 49 51.41 36.68 -58.12
C LEU A 49 51.90 36.48 -59.55
N ASP A 50 52.41 35.28 -59.87
CA ASP A 50 52.84 34.96 -61.23
C ASP A 50 51.66 34.85 -62.20
N ILE A 51 50.53 34.27 -61.78
CA ILE A 51 49.30 34.24 -62.60
C ILE A 51 48.88 35.67 -62.94
N GLN A 52 48.76 36.55 -61.94
CA GLN A 52 48.38 37.95 -62.16
C GLN A 52 49.35 38.65 -63.13
N ARG A 53 50.66 38.43 -62.96
CA ARG A 53 51.67 38.98 -63.86
C ARG A 53 51.54 38.45 -65.29
N TYR A 54 51.21 37.17 -65.47
CA TYR A 54 51.00 36.60 -66.79
C TYR A 54 49.72 37.13 -67.43
N GLU A 55 48.64 37.27 -66.67
CA GLU A 55 47.40 37.91 -67.14
C GLU A 55 47.68 39.32 -67.67
N GLU A 56 48.38 40.16 -66.91
CA GLU A 56 48.76 41.51 -67.34
C GLU A 56 49.64 41.51 -68.59
N LEU A 57 50.61 40.59 -68.69
CA LEU A 57 51.47 40.46 -69.86
C LEU A 57 50.70 40.00 -71.11
N PHE A 58 49.77 39.05 -70.94
CA PHE A 58 48.93 38.59 -72.05
C PHE A 58 47.95 39.67 -72.49
N ASP A 59 47.36 40.42 -71.58
CA ASP A 59 46.49 41.54 -71.91
C ASP A 59 47.25 42.64 -72.67
N THR A 60 48.47 42.96 -72.24
CA THR A 60 49.34 43.91 -72.94
C THR A 60 49.66 43.42 -74.35
N ARG A 61 50.06 42.15 -74.51
CA ARG A 61 50.37 41.57 -75.83
C ARG A 61 49.14 41.49 -76.73
N LYS A 62 47.98 41.18 -76.18
CA LYS A 62 46.71 41.14 -76.92
C LYS A 62 46.35 42.52 -77.46
N LEU A 63 46.53 43.58 -76.67
CA LEU A 63 46.34 44.96 -77.12
C LEU A 63 47.30 45.32 -78.26
N THR A 64 48.59 45.04 -78.10
CA THR A 64 49.59 45.31 -79.16
C THR A 64 49.29 44.53 -80.44
N TYR A 65 48.91 43.26 -80.34
CA TYR A 65 48.55 42.44 -81.50
C TYR A 65 47.30 42.97 -82.21
N LEU A 66 46.25 43.31 -81.45
CA LEU A 66 45.02 43.86 -82.02
C LEU A 66 45.28 45.21 -82.73
N GLU A 67 46.13 46.05 -82.14
CA GLU A 67 46.55 47.31 -82.75
C GLU A 67 47.34 47.07 -84.05
N GLN A 68 48.24 46.09 -84.05
CA GLN A 68 48.99 45.74 -85.26
C GLN A 68 48.07 45.18 -86.35
N GLU A 69 47.19 44.23 -86.00
CA GLU A 69 46.25 43.63 -86.95
C GLU A 69 45.29 44.67 -87.54
N THR A 70 44.81 45.61 -86.73
CA THR A 70 43.96 46.71 -87.22
C THR A 70 44.71 47.67 -88.12
N LYS A 71 45.96 48.03 -87.80
CA LYS A 71 46.83 48.83 -88.68
C LYS A 71 47.10 48.12 -90.01
N GLU A 72 47.47 46.84 -89.97
CA GLU A 72 47.72 46.05 -91.18
C GLU A 72 46.46 45.91 -92.03
N ARG A 73 45.31 45.65 -91.42
CA ARG A 73 44.03 45.54 -92.12
C ARG A 73 43.61 46.87 -92.75
N PHE A 74 43.83 47.99 -92.06
CA PHE A 74 43.58 49.32 -92.60
C PHE A 74 44.48 49.64 -93.80
N LEU A 75 45.78 49.36 -93.68
CA LEU A 75 46.73 49.54 -94.80
C LEU A 75 46.38 48.65 -95.99
N ARG A 76 46.03 47.38 -95.77
CA ARG A 76 45.58 46.48 -96.83
C ARG A 76 44.28 46.97 -97.49
N ALA A 77 43.34 47.50 -96.71
CA ALA A 77 42.08 48.04 -97.25
C ALA A 77 42.30 49.26 -98.16
N ILE A 78 43.31 50.09 -97.86
CA ILE A 78 43.67 51.26 -98.68
C ILE A 78 44.50 50.87 -99.91
N ILE A 79 45.39 49.88 -99.79
CA ILE A 79 46.33 49.48 -100.85
C ILE A 79 45.70 48.50 -101.86
N ASN A 80 44.66 47.76 -101.47
CA ASN A 80 43.93 46.88 -102.40
C ASN A 80 43.23 47.69 -103.50
N ASP A 81 43.24 47.18 -104.73
CA ASP A 81 42.53 47.76 -105.88
C ASP A 81 41.35 46.84 -106.27
N PRO A 82 40.08 47.26 -106.11
CA PRO A 82 39.62 48.57 -105.63
C PRO A 82 39.67 48.71 -104.09
N PRO A 83 39.87 49.94 -103.59
CA PRO A 83 39.96 50.21 -102.15
C PRO A 83 38.66 49.85 -101.43
N PHE A 84 38.80 49.12 -100.32
CA PHE A 84 37.65 48.65 -99.54
C PHE A 84 37.24 49.73 -98.53
N PHE A 85 36.14 50.45 -98.84
CA PHE A 85 35.51 51.37 -97.91
C PHE A 85 34.39 50.65 -97.16
N VAL A 86 34.42 50.73 -95.83
CA VAL A 86 33.31 50.23 -95.00
C VAL A 86 32.13 51.17 -95.19
N GLU A 87 31.05 50.68 -95.78
CA GLU A 87 29.85 51.48 -96.00
C GLU A 87 28.98 51.52 -94.74
N GLN A 88 28.11 52.54 -94.63
CA GLN A 88 27.25 52.70 -93.44
C GLN A 88 26.30 51.51 -93.21
N TRP A 89 25.98 50.73 -94.24
CA TRP A 89 25.16 49.52 -94.12
C TRP A 89 25.96 48.35 -93.50
N ASP A 90 27.24 48.19 -93.85
CA ASP A 90 28.15 47.21 -93.24
C ASP A 90 28.30 47.50 -91.74
N MET A 91 28.41 48.78 -91.37
CA MET A 91 28.50 49.18 -89.97
C MET A 91 27.23 48.81 -89.21
N LYS A 92 26.04 49.03 -89.80
CA LYS A 92 24.76 48.67 -89.17
C LYS A 92 24.60 47.15 -88.99
N ASP A 93 24.95 46.35 -90.00
CA ASP A 93 24.89 44.89 -89.92
C ASP A 93 25.87 44.33 -88.86
N VAL A 94 27.09 44.86 -88.81
CA VAL A 94 28.09 44.48 -87.79
C VAL A 94 27.65 44.93 -86.39
N GLU A 95 27.05 46.11 -86.25
CA GLU A 95 26.49 46.57 -84.98
C GLU A 95 25.35 45.68 -84.49
N GLU A 96 24.44 45.29 -85.37
CA GLU A 96 23.31 44.42 -85.02
C GLU A 96 23.81 43.02 -84.59
N LYS A 97 24.72 42.42 -85.36
CA LYS A 97 25.39 41.16 -84.99
C LYS A 97 26.13 41.27 -83.67
N THR A 98 26.81 42.39 -83.42
CA THR A 98 27.55 42.64 -82.18
C THR A 98 26.59 42.83 -80.99
N LYS A 99 25.46 43.50 -81.18
CA LYS A 99 24.41 43.64 -80.15
C LYS A 99 23.84 42.27 -79.78
N GLY A 100 23.51 41.43 -80.78
CA GLY A 100 23.04 40.06 -80.55
C GLY A 100 24.06 39.20 -79.80
N LYS A 101 25.34 39.23 -80.20
CA LYS A 101 26.42 38.52 -79.49
C LYS A 101 26.64 39.04 -78.07
N LYS A 102 26.58 40.37 -77.85
CA LYS A 102 26.70 40.98 -76.52
C LYS A 102 25.55 40.57 -75.60
N LEU A 103 24.34 40.46 -76.13
CA LEU A 103 23.17 40.05 -75.36
C LEU A 103 23.30 38.58 -74.94
N ARG A 104 23.63 37.67 -75.87
CA ARG A 104 23.92 36.27 -75.56
C ARG A 104 25.04 36.10 -74.54
N LEU A 105 26.14 36.85 -74.69
CA LEU A 105 27.25 36.81 -73.74
C LEU A 105 26.82 37.28 -72.34
N LYS A 106 25.94 38.27 -72.24
CA LYS A 106 25.40 38.72 -70.95
C LYS A 106 24.54 37.65 -70.31
N GLU A 107 23.68 36.99 -71.07
CA GLU A 107 22.84 35.89 -70.60
C GLU A 107 23.68 34.71 -70.12
N GLU A 108 24.68 34.28 -70.89
CA GLU A 108 25.58 33.20 -70.50
C GLU A 108 26.42 33.56 -69.27
N LYS A 109 26.92 34.80 -69.18
CA LYS A 109 27.61 35.28 -67.97
C LYS A 109 26.70 35.28 -66.74
N ALA A 110 25.43 35.64 -66.89
CA ALA A 110 24.46 35.59 -65.80
C ALA A 110 24.22 34.15 -65.36
N LYS A 111 23.96 33.23 -66.31
CA LYS A 111 23.78 31.80 -66.03
C LYS A 111 25.02 31.17 -65.37
N SER A 112 26.22 31.50 -65.86
CA SER A 112 27.46 31.00 -65.28
C SER A 112 27.67 31.50 -63.85
N LYS A 113 27.37 32.78 -63.57
CA LYS A 113 27.41 33.32 -62.20
C LYS A 113 26.40 32.65 -61.27
N GLU A 114 25.19 32.39 -61.76
CA GLU A 114 24.16 31.70 -61.00
C GLU A 114 24.59 30.25 -60.68
N LEU A 115 25.13 29.54 -61.67
CA LEU A 115 25.65 28.19 -61.48
C LEU A 115 26.82 28.15 -60.48
N LEU A 116 27.76 29.09 -60.58
CA LEU A 116 28.86 29.21 -59.62
C LEU A 116 28.36 29.49 -58.20
N ALA A 117 27.39 30.39 -58.03
CA ALA A 117 26.79 30.66 -56.73
C ALA A 117 26.05 29.43 -56.17
N GLY A 118 25.39 28.66 -57.03
CA GLY A 118 24.76 27.39 -56.67
C GLY A 118 25.78 26.34 -56.22
N LEU A 119 26.88 26.18 -56.96
CA LEU A 119 27.98 25.28 -56.62
C LEU A 119 28.67 25.68 -55.31
N ASP A 120 28.93 26.97 -55.10
CA ASP A 120 29.52 27.47 -53.86
C ASP A 120 28.63 27.19 -52.66
N LYS A 121 27.31 27.33 -52.82
CA LYS A 121 26.35 26.99 -51.76
C LYS A 121 26.38 25.50 -51.47
N GLN A 122 26.27 24.65 -52.49
CA GLN A 122 26.32 23.20 -52.34
C GLN A 122 27.64 22.74 -51.72
N ALA A 123 28.78 23.32 -52.12
CA ALA A 123 30.08 22.99 -51.55
C ALA A 123 30.15 23.33 -50.05
N ARG A 124 29.55 24.46 -49.63
CA ARG A 124 29.45 24.84 -48.20
C ARG A 124 28.54 23.90 -47.42
N ASP A 125 27.40 23.53 -47.99
CA ASP A 125 26.45 22.62 -47.37
C ASP A 125 27.10 21.24 -47.18
N ILE A 126 27.71 20.68 -48.23
CA ILE A 126 28.46 19.40 -48.19
C ILE A 126 29.61 19.47 -47.17
N TYR A 127 30.36 20.56 -47.12
CA TYR A 127 31.43 20.70 -46.14
C TYR A 127 30.91 20.70 -44.70
N SER A 128 29.75 21.32 -44.47
CA SER A 128 29.11 21.33 -43.15
C SER A 128 28.61 19.94 -42.74
N GLU A 129 28.01 19.20 -43.67
CA GLU A 129 27.55 17.82 -43.45
C GLU A 129 28.73 16.88 -43.22
N TYR A 130 29.78 16.98 -44.03
CA TYR A 130 31.01 16.20 -43.87
C TYR A 130 31.67 16.45 -42.50
N LYS A 131 31.71 17.70 -42.05
CA LYS A 131 32.22 18.03 -40.71
C LYS A 131 31.39 17.39 -39.61
N LEU A 132 30.06 17.39 -39.74
CA LEU A 132 29.16 16.74 -38.78
C LEU A 132 29.38 15.23 -38.77
N VAL A 133 29.39 14.59 -39.95
CA VAL A 133 29.62 13.15 -40.09
C VAL A 133 30.97 12.75 -39.48
N ASN A 134 32.03 13.50 -39.76
CA ASN A 134 33.33 13.22 -39.16
C ASN A 134 33.32 13.36 -37.64
N ALA A 135 32.67 14.38 -37.08
CA ALA A 135 32.53 14.51 -35.63
C ALA A 135 31.76 13.33 -35.01
N THR A 136 30.69 12.87 -35.68
CA THR A 136 29.96 11.67 -35.24
C THR A 136 30.81 10.42 -35.34
N ASN A 137 31.60 10.26 -36.41
CA ASN A 137 32.48 9.11 -36.62
C ASN A 137 33.61 9.10 -35.57
N GLU A 138 34.22 10.24 -35.25
CA GLU A 138 35.18 10.36 -34.16
C GLU A 138 34.56 9.92 -32.84
N ARG A 139 33.35 10.37 -32.51
CA ARG A 139 32.64 9.94 -31.29
C ARG A 139 32.33 8.44 -31.30
N THR A 140 31.86 7.91 -32.42
CA THR A 140 31.60 6.47 -32.58
C THR A 140 32.88 5.65 -32.41
N ASN A 141 34.00 6.09 -32.97
CA ASN A 141 35.30 5.43 -32.78
C ASN A 141 35.78 5.50 -31.32
N THR A 142 35.51 6.59 -30.60
CA THR A 142 35.80 6.63 -29.16
C THR A 142 34.96 5.64 -28.38
N LEU A 143 33.67 5.50 -28.70
CA LEU A 143 32.78 4.53 -28.05
C LEU A 143 33.19 3.08 -28.36
N TYR A 144 33.61 2.78 -29.59
CA TYR A 144 34.12 1.46 -29.93
C TYR A 144 35.38 1.10 -29.13
N ARG A 145 36.29 2.06 -28.92
CA ARG A 145 37.46 1.85 -28.05
C ARG A 145 37.07 1.60 -26.60
N GLU A 146 36.09 2.35 -26.09
CA GLU A 146 35.56 2.15 -24.73
C GLU A 146 34.90 0.78 -24.58
N ILE A 147 34.14 0.32 -25.58
CA ILE A 147 33.58 -1.03 -25.61
C ILE A 147 34.69 -2.09 -25.61
N ASP A 148 35.71 -1.95 -26.45
CA ASP A 148 36.84 -2.87 -26.49
C ASP A 148 37.59 -2.90 -25.15
N GLU A 149 37.76 -1.75 -24.50
CA GLU A 149 38.35 -1.64 -23.15
C GLU A 149 37.48 -2.34 -22.12
N MET A 150 36.17 -2.08 -22.10
CA MET A 150 35.22 -2.75 -21.22
C MET A 150 35.18 -4.26 -21.44
N GLN A 151 35.25 -4.73 -22.68
CA GLN A 151 35.30 -6.16 -23.01
C GLN A 151 36.59 -6.81 -22.50
N ARG A 152 37.74 -6.13 -22.64
CA ARG A 152 39.00 -6.61 -22.07
C ARG A 152 38.98 -6.64 -20.55
N GLU A 153 38.42 -5.61 -19.92
CA GLU A 153 38.25 -5.57 -18.47
C GLU A 153 37.29 -6.67 -17.99
N PHE A 154 36.19 -6.90 -18.71
CA PHE A 154 35.27 -8.00 -18.45
C PHE A 154 35.97 -9.35 -18.58
N GLN A 155 36.73 -9.58 -19.66
CA GLN A 155 37.50 -10.81 -19.84
C GLN A 155 38.55 -10.98 -18.72
N ARG A 156 39.25 -9.90 -18.33
CA ARG A 156 40.21 -9.93 -17.21
C ARG A 156 39.52 -10.31 -15.91
N LEU A 157 38.38 -9.71 -15.60
CA LEU A 157 37.59 -10.02 -14.41
C LEU A 157 37.08 -11.47 -14.45
N GLN A 158 36.66 -11.94 -15.62
CA GLN A 158 36.21 -13.32 -15.83
C GLN A 158 37.35 -14.34 -15.62
N GLU A 159 38.57 -14.00 -16.02
CA GLU A 159 39.79 -14.79 -15.77
C GLU A 159 40.26 -14.72 -14.31
N GLU A 160 40.14 -13.56 -13.65
CA GLU A 160 40.53 -13.33 -12.25
C GLU A 160 39.56 -13.99 -11.25
N TYR A 161 38.27 -14.03 -11.61
CA TYR A 161 37.20 -14.59 -10.79
C TYR A 161 36.42 -15.67 -11.56
N PRO A 162 37.03 -16.83 -11.89
CA PRO A 162 36.33 -17.93 -12.54
C PRO A 162 35.17 -18.47 -11.69
N GLN A 163 35.18 -18.24 -10.37
CA GLN A 163 34.07 -18.55 -9.47
C GLN A 163 32.83 -17.64 -9.62
N LEU A 164 32.92 -16.50 -10.30
CA LEU A 164 31.78 -15.63 -10.63
C LEU A 164 31.10 -16.02 -11.94
N GLN A 165 31.76 -16.83 -12.76
CA GLN A 165 31.07 -17.49 -13.86
C GLN A 165 30.12 -18.49 -13.23
N ILE A 166 28.82 -18.32 -13.46
CA ILE A 166 27.83 -19.34 -13.16
C ILE A 166 28.31 -20.58 -13.91
N PRO A 167 28.71 -21.67 -13.23
CA PRO A 167 29.09 -22.88 -13.92
C PRO A 167 27.89 -23.28 -14.78
N ASP A 168 28.10 -23.50 -16.08
CA ASP A 168 27.07 -24.07 -16.93
C ASP A 168 26.56 -25.33 -16.23
N HIS A 169 25.33 -25.25 -15.72
CA HIS A 169 24.70 -26.36 -15.05
C HIS A 169 24.54 -27.47 -16.10
N PRO A 170 24.80 -28.74 -15.75
CA PRO A 170 24.67 -29.85 -16.68
C PRO A 170 23.26 -29.98 -17.29
N ASP A 171 22.25 -29.38 -16.66
CA ASP A 171 20.91 -29.21 -17.23
C ASP A 171 20.81 -27.87 -17.99
N PRO A 172 20.61 -27.89 -19.33
CA PRO A 172 20.50 -26.68 -20.15
C PRO A 172 19.34 -25.75 -19.78
N GLN A 173 18.34 -26.25 -19.05
CA GLN A 173 17.19 -25.46 -18.57
C GLN A 173 17.54 -24.55 -17.39
N LEU A 174 18.66 -24.79 -16.72
CA LEU A 174 19.15 -23.98 -15.60
C LEU A 174 20.21 -22.94 -16.03
N ASN A 175 20.64 -22.98 -17.29
CA ASN A 175 21.52 -21.97 -17.86
C ASN A 175 20.67 -20.85 -18.45
N ILE A 176 20.43 -19.81 -17.66
CA ILE A 176 19.66 -18.64 -18.09
C ILE A 176 20.56 -17.79 -19.00
N SER A 177 20.60 -18.13 -20.28
CA SER A 177 21.50 -17.52 -21.26
C SER A 177 20.85 -16.36 -22.02
N SER A 178 19.53 -16.26 -22.03
CA SER A 178 18.83 -15.24 -22.80
C SER A 178 18.14 -14.22 -21.89
N VAL A 179 18.30 -12.94 -22.24
CA VAL A 179 17.61 -11.81 -21.59
C VAL A 179 16.09 -11.99 -21.63
N GLU A 180 15.58 -12.71 -22.62
CA GLU A 180 14.17 -13.01 -22.81
C GLU A 180 13.65 -14.03 -21.79
N GLU A 181 14.45 -15.05 -21.43
CA GLU A 181 14.12 -15.99 -20.34
C GLU A 181 14.20 -15.33 -18.96
N LEU A 182 15.08 -14.34 -18.76
CA LEU A 182 15.10 -13.52 -17.55
C LEU A 182 13.83 -12.67 -17.41
N ASP A 183 13.34 -12.09 -18.52
CA ASP A 183 12.11 -11.30 -18.52
C ASP A 183 10.89 -12.19 -18.23
N ILE A 184 10.82 -13.39 -18.81
CA ILE A 184 9.75 -14.36 -18.48
C ILE A 184 9.82 -14.74 -17.00
N LEU A 185 11.00 -15.05 -16.49
CA LEU A 185 11.19 -15.43 -15.09
C LEU A 185 10.88 -14.28 -14.13
N GLU A 186 11.26 -13.05 -14.48
CA GLU A 186 10.93 -11.84 -13.70
C GLU A 186 9.42 -11.62 -13.67
N ASN A 187 8.72 -11.78 -14.81
CA ASN A 187 7.27 -11.67 -14.87
C ASN A 187 6.56 -12.76 -14.04
N ASP A 188 7.05 -14.00 -14.10
CA ASP A 188 6.52 -15.11 -13.29
C ASP A 188 6.72 -14.85 -11.79
N TYR A 189 7.92 -14.40 -11.38
CA TYR A 189 8.17 -14.02 -9.98
C TYR A 189 7.33 -12.83 -9.53
N LEU A 190 7.13 -11.82 -10.39
CA LEU A 190 6.27 -10.68 -10.07
C LEU A 190 4.80 -11.10 -9.90
N SER A 191 4.32 -12.04 -10.73
CA SER A 191 2.98 -12.62 -10.57
C SER A 191 2.86 -13.40 -9.27
N GLU A 192 3.84 -14.24 -8.93
CA GLU A 192 3.84 -15.01 -7.69
C GLU A 192 3.87 -14.10 -6.44
N ILE A 193 4.65 -13.01 -6.50
CA ILE A 193 4.67 -11.99 -5.43
C ILE A 193 3.29 -11.34 -5.28
N GLN A 194 2.62 -11.00 -6.39
CA GLN A 194 1.27 -10.43 -6.34
C GLN A 194 0.25 -11.41 -5.74
N ASP A 195 0.31 -12.69 -6.12
CA ASP A 195 -0.58 -13.72 -5.58
C ASP A 195 -0.37 -13.92 -4.07
N LEU A 196 0.90 -13.89 -3.62
CA LEU A 196 1.24 -13.95 -2.20
C LEU A 196 0.79 -12.71 -1.43
N ASP A 197 0.93 -11.52 -2.01
CA ASP A 197 0.43 -10.27 -1.40
C ASP A 197 -1.09 -10.29 -1.26
N ASP A 198 -1.81 -10.79 -2.27
CA ASP A 198 -3.26 -10.98 -2.23
C ASP A 198 -3.66 -12.01 -1.15
N GLU A 199 -2.89 -13.07 -0.96
CA GLU A 199 -3.10 -14.05 0.11
C GLU A 199 -2.83 -13.45 1.50
N ILE A 200 -1.76 -12.66 1.66
CA ILE A 200 -1.48 -11.90 2.89
C ILE A 200 -2.62 -10.93 3.20
N LEU A 201 -3.18 -10.29 2.18
CA LEU A 201 -4.28 -9.33 2.34
C LEU A 201 -5.57 -10.05 2.77
N LYS A 202 -5.89 -11.20 2.17
CA LYS A 202 -7.04 -12.03 2.58
C LYS A 202 -6.88 -12.57 4.00
N THR A 203 -5.69 -13.07 4.35
CA THR A 203 -5.43 -13.62 5.69
C THR A 203 -5.44 -12.54 6.76
N SER A 204 -4.87 -11.36 6.49
CA SER A 204 -4.94 -10.21 7.41
C SER A 204 -6.38 -9.73 7.62
N GLN A 205 -7.20 -9.64 6.56
CA GLN A 205 -8.63 -9.35 6.70
C GLN A 205 -9.35 -10.39 7.58
N SER A 206 -9.09 -11.68 7.37
CA SER A 206 -9.68 -12.74 8.20
C SER A 206 -9.23 -12.66 9.66
N ILE A 207 -8.00 -12.22 9.94
CA ILE A 207 -7.51 -11.99 11.29
C ILE A 207 -8.25 -10.81 11.93
N ASP A 208 -8.41 -9.70 11.20
CA ASP A 208 -9.12 -8.52 11.69
C ASP A 208 -10.60 -8.82 11.98
N GLU A 209 -11.26 -9.61 11.12
CA GLU A 209 -12.63 -10.10 11.37
C GLU A 209 -12.71 -11.00 12.61
N ALA A 210 -11.75 -11.91 12.78
CA ALA A 210 -11.68 -12.77 13.95
C ALA A 210 -11.43 -11.98 15.24
N LEU A 211 -10.57 -10.96 15.21
CA LEU A 211 -10.32 -10.05 16.34
C LEU A 211 -11.58 -9.23 16.67
N ALA A 212 -12.29 -8.72 15.67
CA ALA A 212 -13.55 -8.02 15.87
C ALA A 212 -14.61 -8.93 16.51
N MET A 213 -14.69 -10.20 16.08
CA MET A 213 -15.57 -11.20 16.66
C MET A 213 -15.17 -11.54 18.11
N GLN A 214 -13.87 -11.66 18.39
CA GLN A 214 -13.37 -11.89 19.75
C GLN A 214 -13.75 -10.74 20.68
N ILE A 215 -13.53 -9.49 20.27
CA ILE A 215 -13.91 -8.30 21.05
C ILE A 215 -15.41 -8.29 21.33
N GLN A 216 -16.23 -8.69 20.36
CA GLN A 216 -17.67 -8.79 20.55
C GLN A 216 -18.06 -9.88 21.56
N LEU A 217 -17.44 -11.06 21.46
CA LEU A 217 -17.64 -12.15 22.41
C LEU A 217 -17.18 -11.77 23.82
N GLU A 218 -16.06 -11.06 23.98
CA GLU A 218 -15.59 -10.55 25.27
C GLU A 218 -16.58 -9.56 25.88
N LYS A 219 -17.14 -8.64 25.08
CA LYS A 219 -18.21 -7.74 25.53
C LYS A 219 -19.45 -8.51 25.98
N ASP A 220 -19.83 -9.55 25.26
CA ASP A 220 -21.00 -10.36 25.61
C ASP A 220 -20.74 -11.24 26.85
N ILE A 221 -19.53 -11.77 27.03
CA ILE A 221 -19.10 -12.41 28.28
C ILE A 221 -19.16 -11.43 29.45
N GLU A 222 -18.73 -10.19 29.28
CA GLU A 222 -18.78 -9.19 30.35
C GLU A 222 -20.23 -8.81 30.72
N LYS A 223 -21.13 -8.71 29.74
CA LYS A 223 -22.57 -8.57 30.00
C LYS A 223 -23.12 -9.78 30.76
N LEU A 224 -22.75 -11.00 30.39
CA LEU A 224 -23.18 -12.20 31.10
C LEU A 224 -22.62 -12.28 32.52
N ARG A 225 -21.38 -11.82 32.75
CA ARG A 225 -20.77 -11.73 34.08
C ARG A 225 -21.52 -10.74 34.98
N THR A 226 -21.83 -9.54 34.46
CA THR A 226 -22.62 -8.54 35.21
C THR A 226 -24.04 -9.02 35.48
N GLN A 227 -24.69 -9.68 34.52
CA GLN A 227 -25.99 -10.32 34.74
C GLN A 227 -25.94 -11.40 35.80
N ARG A 228 -24.94 -12.29 35.75
CA ARG A 228 -24.72 -13.31 36.78
C ARG A 228 -24.51 -12.67 38.15
N GLU A 229 -23.68 -11.64 38.26
CA GLU A 229 -23.45 -10.94 39.53
C GLU A 229 -24.74 -10.32 40.09
N ASN A 230 -25.58 -9.74 39.23
CA ASN A 230 -26.89 -9.21 39.63
C ASN A 230 -27.84 -10.32 40.09
N ILE A 231 -27.88 -11.47 39.41
CA ILE A 231 -28.67 -12.64 39.82
C ILE A 231 -28.15 -13.20 41.14
N ASP A 232 -26.84 -13.30 41.33
CA ASP A 232 -26.23 -13.77 42.59
C ASP A 232 -26.55 -12.81 43.75
N LYS A 233 -26.50 -11.48 43.51
CA LYS A 233 -26.94 -10.47 44.48
C LYS A 233 -28.42 -10.63 44.81
N ASN A 234 -29.29 -10.72 43.81
CA ASN A 234 -30.72 -10.91 44.01
C ASN A 234 -31.03 -12.21 44.76
N THR A 235 -30.33 -13.30 44.43
CA THR A 235 -30.48 -14.60 45.10
C THR A 235 -30.02 -14.51 46.55
N LYS A 236 -28.90 -13.85 46.84
CA LYS A 236 -28.44 -13.60 48.23
C LYS A 236 -29.42 -12.74 49.01
N GLU A 237 -30.01 -11.71 48.41
CA GLU A 237 -31.04 -10.89 49.05
C GLU A 237 -32.30 -11.72 49.33
N VAL A 238 -32.77 -12.54 48.38
CA VAL A 238 -33.91 -13.46 48.58
C VAL A 238 -33.63 -14.49 49.68
N VAL A 239 -32.42 -15.07 49.71
CA VAL A 239 -32.00 -15.99 50.78
C VAL A 239 -31.91 -15.27 52.13
N ARG A 240 -31.43 -14.02 52.16
CA ARG A 240 -31.38 -13.20 53.38
C ARG A 240 -32.79 -12.95 53.90
N ILE A 241 -33.72 -12.51 53.04
CA ILE A 241 -35.13 -12.31 53.38
C ILE A 241 -35.74 -13.61 53.91
N ARG A 242 -35.56 -14.73 53.20
CA ARG A 242 -36.06 -16.04 53.63
C ARG A 242 -35.50 -16.46 55.00
N ASN A 243 -34.22 -16.20 55.27
CA ASN A 243 -33.60 -16.52 56.56
C ASN A 243 -34.09 -15.59 57.69
N GLU A 244 -34.38 -14.33 57.38
CA GLU A 244 -35.01 -13.40 58.31
C GLU A 244 -36.46 -13.83 58.63
N GLU A 245 -37.22 -14.29 57.63
CA GLU A 245 -38.56 -14.86 57.81
C GLU A 245 -38.55 -16.18 58.61
N LEU A 246 -37.59 -17.06 58.36
CA LEU A 246 -37.41 -18.30 59.14
C LEU A 246 -37.07 -17.98 60.60
N LYS A 247 -36.18 -17.02 60.86
CA LYS A 247 -35.88 -16.57 62.23
C LYS A 247 -37.05 -15.88 62.91
N ALA A 248 -37.93 -15.21 62.17
CA ALA A 248 -39.16 -14.67 62.73
C ALA A 248 -40.12 -15.80 63.11
N THR A 249 -40.25 -16.81 62.26
CA THR A 249 -41.11 -17.99 62.50
C THR A 249 -40.61 -18.84 63.68
N ASP A 250 -39.29 -19.03 63.80
CA ASP A 250 -38.68 -19.74 64.94
C ASP A 250 -38.92 -18.99 66.26
N LYS A 251 -38.86 -17.66 66.26
CA LYS A 251 -39.19 -16.84 67.44
C LYS A 251 -40.66 -16.97 67.83
N ASP A 252 -41.56 -16.98 66.86
CA ASP A 252 -42.99 -17.19 67.12
C ASP A 252 -43.25 -18.61 67.66
N MET A 253 -42.55 -19.62 67.14
CA MET A 253 -42.60 -20.98 67.67
C MET A 253 -42.01 -21.09 69.09
N GLU A 254 -40.90 -20.44 69.40
CA GLU A 254 -40.33 -20.40 70.76
C GLU A 254 -41.29 -19.74 71.75
N LEU A 255 -41.93 -18.63 71.36
CA LEU A 255 -42.95 -17.97 72.19
C LEU A 255 -44.16 -18.87 72.47
N THR A 256 -44.62 -19.64 71.47
CA THR A 256 -45.69 -20.63 71.69
C THR A 256 -45.25 -21.79 72.58
N ALA A 257 -44.01 -22.28 72.44
CA ALA A 257 -43.47 -23.36 73.26
C ALA A 257 -43.30 -22.95 74.74
N ASP A 258 -42.84 -21.73 75.01
CA ASP A 258 -42.73 -21.18 76.36
C ASP A 258 -44.12 -20.93 76.98
N PHE A 259 -45.10 -20.53 76.18
CA PHE A 259 -46.50 -20.48 76.62
C PHE A 259 -47.00 -21.86 77.08
N TYR A 260 -46.76 -22.92 76.30
CA TYR A 260 -47.16 -24.28 76.69
C TYR A 260 -46.38 -24.80 77.91
N ARG A 261 -45.08 -24.50 78.04
CA ARG A 261 -44.29 -24.86 79.22
C ARG A 261 -44.81 -24.18 80.49
N ASN A 262 -45.04 -22.86 80.42
CA ASN A 262 -45.62 -22.12 81.54
C ASN A 262 -47.02 -22.61 81.88
N MET A 263 -47.83 -22.99 80.89
CA MET A 263 -49.15 -23.56 81.12
C MET A 263 -49.06 -24.94 81.81
N VAL A 264 -48.12 -25.80 81.41
CA VAL A 264 -47.88 -27.10 82.04
C VAL A 264 -47.33 -26.94 83.47
N GLU A 265 -46.42 -25.99 83.70
CA GLU A 265 -45.90 -25.68 85.03
C GLU A 265 -46.99 -25.14 85.95
N CYS A 266 -47.85 -24.21 85.49
CA CYS A 266 -49.02 -23.75 86.24
C CYS A 266 -50.00 -24.89 86.57
N LEU A 267 -50.23 -25.82 85.63
CA LEU A 267 -51.09 -26.99 85.87
C LEU A 267 -50.48 -27.98 86.88
N LEU A 268 -49.15 -28.11 86.90
CA LEU A 268 -48.42 -28.92 87.87
C LEU A 268 -48.44 -28.29 89.27
N GLU A 269 -48.27 -26.97 89.37
CA GLU A 269 -48.24 -26.24 90.66
C GLU A 269 -49.62 -26.14 91.32
N ILE A 270 -50.71 -26.05 90.54
CA ILE A 270 -52.07 -25.85 91.08
C ILE A 270 -52.70 -27.15 91.59
N SER A 271 -52.23 -28.32 91.13
CA SER A 271 -53.02 -29.54 91.30
C SER A 271 -52.56 -30.54 92.37
N GLU A 272 -51.32 -30.57 92.89
CA GLU A 272 -50.81 -31.63 93.81
C GLU A 272 -51.28 -33.08 93.48
N LEU A 273 -51.71 -33.32 92.23
CA LEU A 273 -52.41 -34.52 91.78
C LEU A 273 -51.50 -35.22 90.77
N GLN A 274 -50.79 -36.23 91.24
CA GLN A 274 -49.95 -37.07 90.40
C GLN A 274 -50.82 -37.98 89.51
N ASN A 275 -50.34 -38.21 88.28
CA ASN A 275 -50.88 -39.15 87.28
C ASN A 275 -52.17 -38.71 86.55
N PHE A 276 -52.07 -37.64 85.76
CA PHE A 276 -53.02 -37.38 84.68
C PHE A 276 -52.64 -38.17 83.43
N ASN A 277 -53.60 -38.88 82.85
CA ASN A 277 -53.45 -39.45 81.52
C ASN A 277 -54.04 -38.47 80.51
N VAL A 278 -53.18 -37.66 79.91
CA VAL A 278 -53.57 -36.68 78.90
C VAL A 278 -53.62 -37.41 77.56
N SER A 279 -54.83 -37.62 77.05
CA SER A 279 -55.02 -38.10 75.68
C SER A 279 -55.51 -36.94 74.82
N VAL A 280 -54.68 -36.57 73.85
CA VAL A 280 -55.01 -35.60 72.82
C VAL A 280 -55.52 -36.38 71.62
N SER A 281 -56.79 -36.22 71.30
CA SER A 281 -57.36 -36.74 70.07
C SER A 281 -57.70 -35.57 69.16
N SER A 282 -57.06 -35.49 68.00
CA SER A 282 -57.47 -34.56 66.95
C SER A 282 -58.71 -35.12 66.26
N HIS A 283 -59.78 -34.32 66.22
CA HIS A 283 -60.93 -34.62 65.39
C HIS A 283 -60.93 -33.63 64.24
N ASN A 284 -60.70 -34.13 63.03
CA ASN A 284 -60.84 -33.32 61.83
C ASN A 284 -62.34 -33.12 61.58
N SER A 285 -62.79 -31.88 61.70
CA SER A 285 -64.08 -31.44 61.20
C SER A 285 -63.86 -30.62 59.93
N ASN A 286 -64.90 -30.43 59.12
CA ASN A 286 -64.79 -29.69 57.85
C ASN A 286 -64.44 -28.19 58.03
N GLU A 287 -64.40 -27.67 59.25
CA GLU A 287 -64.08 -26.27 59.57
C GLU A 287 -62.74 -26.08 60.31
N GLY A 288 -61.95 -27.15 60.48
CA GLY A 288 -60.62 -27.10 61.09
C GLY A 288 -60.32 -28.29 62.00
N THR A 289 -59.04 -28.43 62.37
CA THR A 289 -58.58 -29.42 63.35
C THR A 289 -59.04 -28.97 64.73
N ILE A 290 -59.91 -29.75 65.37
CA ILE A 290 -60.30 -29.50 66.75
C ILE A 290 -59.50 -30.46 67.62
N LEU A 291 -58.71 -29.91 68.52
CA LEU A 291 -57.98 -30.68 69.53
C LEU A 291 -58.90 -30.91 70.71
N ARG A 292 -59.28 -32.18 70.90
CA ARG A 292 -59.95 -32.62 72.11
C ARG A 292 -58.88 -33.11 73.09
N VAL A 293 -58.77 -32.41 74.22
CA VAL A 293 -57.88 -32.81 75.31
C VAL A 293 -58.74 -33.37 76.43
N ASN A 294 -58.57 -34.68 76.68
CA ASN A 294 -59.26 -35.36 77.76
C ASN A 294 -58.33 -35.47 78.97
N PHE A 295 -58.80 -34.97 80.11
CA PHE A 295 -58.14 -35.16 81.40
C PHE A 295 -58.96 -36.13 82.23
N VAL A 296 -58.37 -37.29 82.55
CA VAL A 296 -58.96 -38.30 83.44
C VAL A 296 -58.04 -38.49 84.64
N LEU A 297 -58.59 -38.34 85.83
CA LEU A 297 -57.86 -38.52 87.08
C LEU A 297 -57.74 -40.03 87.42
N ALA A 298 -56.52 -40.53 87.62
CA ALA A 298 -56.28 -41.95 87.88
C ALA A 298 -56.81 -42.44 89.25
N ALA A 299 -56.93 -41.54 90.24
CA ALA A 299 -57.34 -41.89 91.60
C ALA A 299 -58.87 -41.92 91.85
N SER A 300 -59.69 -41.37 90.93
CA SER A 300 -61.15 -41.50 90.96
C SER A 300 -61.72 -41.28 89.55
N PRO A 301 -62.25 -42.32 88.88
CA PRO A 301 -62.70 -42.23 87.48
C PRO A 301 -63.98 -41.42 87.27
N ALA A 302 -64.50 -40.76 88.31
CA ALA A 302 -65.79 -40.08 88.31
C ALA A 302 -65.74 -38.62 87.81
N VAL A 303 -64.56 -38.02 87.64
CA VAL A 303 -64.41 -36.64 87.16
C VAL A 303 -63.58 -36.64 85.87
N LYS A 304 -64.21 -36.20 84.77
CA LYS A 304 -63.59 -36.07 83.46
C LYS A 304 -63.76 -34.63 82.97
N PHE A 305 -62.66 -34.05 82.51
CA PHE A 305 -62.66 -32.75 81.85
C PHE A 305 -62.41 -32.97 80.36
N ASN A 306 -63.38 -32.57 79.53
CA ASN A 306 -63.21 -32.54 78.09
C ASN A 306 -63.09 -31.08 77.68
N LEU A 307 -61.91 -30.69 77.19
CA LEU A 307 -61.66 -29.35 76.64
C LEU A 307 -61.49 -29.48 75.13
N TYR A 308 -62.21 -28.63 74.39
CA TYR A 308 -62.14 -28.56 72.94
C TYR A 308 -61.50 -27.24 72.54
N ILE A 309 -60.39 -27.31 71.81
CA ILE A 309 -59.61 -26.14 71.38
C ILE A 309 -59.49 -26.17 69.86
N ASN A 310 -59.69 -25.03 69.21
CA ASN A 310 -59.41 -24.88 67.79
C ASN A 310 -57.89 -24.77 67.57
N ASP A 311 -57.32 -25.64 66.76
CA ASP A 311 -55.87 -25.74 66.48
C ASP A 311 -55.31 -24.51 65.74
N VAL A 312 -56.16 -23.78 65.00
CA VAL A 312 -55.73 -22.63 64.19
C VAL A 312 -55.84 -21.32 64.95
N THR A 313 -56.91 -21.12 65.73
CA THR A 313 -57.14 -19.88 66.45
C THR A 313 -56.65 -19.94 67.90
N GLY A 314 -56.57 -21.12 68.52
CA GLY A 314 -56.27 -21.31 69.93
C GLY A 314 -57.45 -21.08 70.87
N GLU A 315 -58.65 -20.83 70.34
CA GLU A 315 -59.84 -20.51 71.13
C GLU A 315 -60.45 -21.75 71.78
N LEU A 316 -60.89 -21.60 73.04
CA LEU A 316 -61.65 -22.60 73.77
C LEU A 316 -63.10 -22.62 73.26
N LEU A 317 -63.50 -23.77 72.71
CA LEU A 317 -64.86 -23.95 72.20
C LEU A 317 -65.85 -24.14 73.36
N PRO A 318 -67.07 -23.57 73.25
CA PRO A 318 -68.10 -23.60 74.29
C PRO A 318 -68.66 -25.01 74.60
N GLN A 319 -68.25 -26.02 73.84
CA GLN A 319 -68.63 -27.42 74.03
C GLN A 319 -67.80 -28.16 75.10
N SER A 320 -67.00 -27.42 75.88
CA SER A 320 -66.16 -27.99 76.94
C SER A 320 -67.02 -28.42 78.14
N THR A 321 -67.00 -29.71 78.47
CA THR A 321 -67.88 -30.30 79.50
C THR A 321 -67.08 -30.90 80.66
N VAL A 322 -67.58 -30.72 81.88
CA VAL A 322 -67.11 -31.43 83.08
C VAL A 322 -68.19 -32.40 83.54
N SER A 323 -67.88 -33.69 83.65
CA SER A 323 -68.82 -34.66 84.20
C SER A 323 -68.81 -34.59 85.75
N ASN A 324 -70.00 -34.64 86.37
CA ASN A 324 -70.28 -34.58 87.83
C ASN A 324 -70.29 -33.20 88.53
N VAL A 325 -70.45 -32.11 87.79
CA VAL A 325 -70.80 -30.77 88.33
C VAL A 325 -72.03 -30.24 87.59
N LYS A 326 -72.92 -29.47 88.25
CA LYS A 326 -74.11 -28.89 87.60
C LYS A 326 -73.68 -28.07 86.36
N SER A 327 -74.18 -28.45 85.18
CA SER A 327 -73.80 -27.86 83.88
C SER A 327 -73.99 -26.34 83.82
N SER A 328 -74.90 -25.78 84.63
CA SER A 328 -75.16 -24.34 84.70
C SER A 328 -73.96 -23.51 85.16
N ILE A 329 -73.07 -24.05 86.00
CA ILE A 329 -71.89 -23.32 86.53
C ILE A 329 -70.78 -23.25 85.47
N VAL A 330 -70.68 -24.29 84.64
CA VAL A 330 -69.67 -24.38 83.57
C VAL A 330 -70.05 -23.49 82.40
N GLU A 331 -71.34 -23.44 82.04
CA GLU A 331 -71.84 -22.56 80.98
C GLU A 331 -71.70 -21.06 81.35
N GLU A 332 -71.94 -20.67 82.61
CA GLU A 332 -71.75 -19.30 83.09
C GLU A 332 -70.27 -18.87 83.11
N ALA A 333 -69.37 -19.80 83.46
CA ALA A 333 -67.93 -19.54 83.42
C ALA A 333 -67.42 -19.41 81.97
N LEU A 334 -67.96 -20.19 81.03
CA LEU A 334 -67.61 -20.13 79.60
C LEU A 334 -68.10 -18.83 78.94
N SER A 335 -69.30 -18.35 79.25
CA SER A 335 -69.85 -17.12 78.63
C SER A 335 -69.08 -15.85 79.00
N HIS A 336 -68.40 -15.83 80.14
CA HIS A 336 -67.58 -14.69 80.55
C HIS A 336 -66.15 -14.73 79.99
N VAL A 337 -65.69 -15.91 79.54
CA VAL A 337 -64.32 -16.14 79.06
C VAL A 337 -64.19 -15.86 77.57
N SER A 338 -65.27 -16.02 76.78
CA SER A 338 -65.28 -15.77 75.33
C SER A 338 -65.00 -14.32 74.90
N HIS A 339 -64.95 -13.36 75.85
CA HIS A 339 -64.68 -11.95 75.57
C HIS A 339 -63.28 -11.47 76.03
N ALA A 340 -62.45 -12.34 76.61
CA ALA A 340 -61.10 -12.00 77.06
C ALA A 340 -60.04 -12.33 75.99
N PRO A 341 -58.84 -11.73 76.01
CA PRO A 341 -57.75 -12.08 75.10
C PRO A 341 -57.34 -13.54 75.27
N LEU A 342 -57.02 -14.24 74.17
CA LEU A 342 -56.76 -15.69 74.16
C LEU A 342 -55.80 -16.19 75.25
N SER A 343 -54.75 -15.41 75.53
CA SER A 343 -53.74 -15.73 76.54
C SER A 343 -54.28 -15.75 77.98
N THR A 344 -55.39 -15.07 78.25
CA THR A 344 -55.98 -14.89 79.60
C THR A 344 -57.27 -15.69 79.81
N GLN A 345 -57.82 -16.27 78.74
CA GLN A 345 -59.10 -16.98 78.78
C GLN A 345 -59.05 -18.22 79.70
N ALA A 346 -57.98 -19.01 79.62
CA ALA A 346 -57.80 -20.21 80.44
C ALA A 346 -57.64 -19.89 81.93
N GLU A 347 -56.90 -18.83 82.26
CA GLU A 347 -56.64 -18.41 83.64
C GLU A 347 -57.93 -17.91 84.32
N LEU A 348 -58.74 -17.12 83.60
CA LEU A 348 -60.03 -16.64 84.10
C LEU A 348 -61.06 -17.77 84.25
N PHE A 349 -61.07 -18.73 83.32
CA PHE A 349 -61.95 -19.89 83.39
C PHE A 349 -61.67 -20.75 84.64
N VAL A 350 -60.40 -21.06 84.90
CA VAL A 350 -59.97 -21.86 86.05
C VAL A 350 -60.19 -21.10 87.37
N LYS A 351 -59.89 -19.81 87.42
CA LYS A 351 -60.10 -18.97 88.63
C LYS A 351 -61.57 -18.90 89.05
N ARG A 352 -62.50 -18.93 88.09
CA ARG A 352 -63.94 -18.82 88.36
C ARG A 352 -64.57 -20.15 88.71
N ILE A 353 -64.11 -21.25 88.11
CA ILE A 353 -64.46 -22.60 88.57
C ILE A 353 -64.02 -22.82 90.03
N ARG A 354 -62.85 -22.29 90.43
CA ARG A 354 -62.36 -22.32 91.82
C ARG A 354 -63.22 -21.51 92.81
N GLN A 355 -63.95 -20.50 92.34
CA GLN A 355 -64.85 -19.71 93.20
C GLN A 355 -66.22 -20.35 93.39
N ASN A 356 -66.61 -21.27 92.49
CA ASN A 356 -67.94 -21.87 92.44
C ASN A 356 -67.98 -23.37 92.83
N LEU A 357 -66.81 -24.00 93.03
CA LEU A 357 -66.62 -25.27 93.73
C LEU A 357 -66.41 -24.99 95.22
#